data_AF-A0A954UML4-F1
#
_entry.id   AF-A0A954UML4-F1
#
_cell.length_a   1.000
_cell.length_b   1.000
_cell.length_c   1.000
_cell.angle_alpha   90.00
_cell.angle_beta   90.00
_cell.angle_gamma   90.00
#
_symmetry.space_group_name_H-M   'P 1'
#
loop_
_entity.id
_entity.type
_entity.pdbx_description
1 polymer ?
#
loop_
_entity_poly.entity_id
_entity_poly.type
_entity_poly.pdbx_seq_one_letter_code
_entity_poly.pdbx_strand_id
1 'polypeptide(L)'
;MASAHVCVAEEKLDFDRDIRPLLSDRCFKCHGPDAQLRAAGLRLDQSDAAYGEAESGLRAIVPGDIDQSELVRRITSNDDDTRM
;
A
#
# COMPACT_ATOMS: atom_id res chain seq x y z
N MET A 1 40.89 12.90 14.27
CA MET A 1 40.21 13.18 12.98
C MET A 1 38.73 13.27 13.27
N ALA A 2 38.15 14.47 13.21
CA ALA A 2 36.76 14.72 13.57
C ALA A 2 35.84 14.12 12.49
N SER A 3 35.07 13.10 12.86
CA SER A 3 34.06 12.51 11.97
C SER A 3 32.85 13.43 11.95
N ALA A 4 32.70 14.19 10.86
CA ALA A 4 31.50 14.96 10.59
C ALA A 4 30.34 13.99 10.39
N HIS A 5 29.36 14.03 11.29
CA HIS A 5 28.08 13.38 11.05
C HIS A 5 27.36 14.17 9.97
N VAL A 6 27.09 13.53 8.84
CA VAL A 6 26.17 14.04 7.84
C VAL A 6 24.79 14.10 8.47
N CYS A 7 24.25 15.31 8.63
CA CYS A 7 22.84 15.52 8.84
C CYS A 7 22.13 15.22 7.51
N VAL A 8 21.58 14.01 7.39
CA VAL A 8 20.62 13.71 6.33
C VAL A 8 19.38 14.56 6.63
N ALA A 9 19.11 15.55 5.79
CA ALA A 9 17.80 16.21 5.80
C ALA A 9 16.75 15.14 5.52
N GLU A 10 15.70 15.09 6.34
CA GLU A 10 14.60 14.13 6.18
C GLU A 10 13.96 14.36 4.81
N GLU A 11 14.34 13.53 3.85
CA GLU A 11 13.89 13.67 2.47
C GLU A 11 12.40 13.36 2.43
N LYS A 12 11.62 14.27 1.84
CA LYS A 12 10.17 14.07 1.73
C LYS A 12 9.91 12.77 0.99
N LEU A 13 9.01 11.96 1.55
CA LEU A 13 8.53 10.75 0.92
C LEU A 13 7.91 11.10 -0.44
N ASP A 14 8.34 10.38 -1.47
CA ASP A 14 7.81 10.47 -2.82
C ASP A 14 7.15 9.14 -3.18
N PHE A 15 5.89 9.18 -3.59
CA PHE A 15 5.14 7.95 -3.85
C PHE A 15 5.76 7.12 -4.98
N ASP A 16 6.23 7.76 -6.06
CA ASP A 16 6.70 7.06 -7.24
C ASP A 16 8.09 6.43 -7.03
N ARG A 17 8.93 7.09 -6.24
CA ARG A 17 10.26 6.58 -5.87
C ARG A 17 10.20 5.57 -4.72
N ASP A 18 9.42 5.85 -3.68
CA ASP A 18 9.54 5.12 -2.40
C ASP A 18 8.45 4.04 -2.23
N ILE A 19 7.23 4.26 -2.75
CA ILE A 19 6.06 3.39 -2.47
C ILE A 19 5.66 2.53 -3.67
N ARG A 20 5.58 3.12 -4.87
CA ARG A 20 5.17 2.43 -6.09
C ARG A 20 6.01 1.18 -6.39
N PRO A 21 7.35 1.16 -6.21
CA PRO A 21 8.12 -0.07 -6.44
C PRO A 21 7.73 -1.20 -5.49
N LEU A 22 7.40 -0.90 -4.23
CA LEU A 22 6.97 -1.88 -3.25
C LEU A 22 5.62 -2.50 -3.64
N LEU A 23 4.67 -1.66 -4.03
CA LEU A 23 3.36 -2.12 -4.49
C LEU A 23 3.46 -2.91 -5.80
N SER A 24 4.34 -2.51 -6.71
CA SER A 24 4.55 -3.23 -7.97
C SER A 24 5.14 -4.63 -7.75
N ASP A 25 6.06 -4.79 -6.81
CA ASP A 25 6.71 -6.07 -6.53
C ASP A 25 5.77 -7.02 -5.77
N ARG A 26 4.98 -6.50 -4.82
CA ARG A 26 4.23 -7.35 -3.87
C ARG A 26 2.72 -7.39 -4.09
N CYS A 27 2.13 -6.35 -4.67
CA CYS A 27 0.67 -6.17 -4.65
C CYS A 27 0.03 -6.22 -6.04
N PHE A 28 0.63 -5.60 -7.05
CA PHE A 28 -0.01 -5.42 -8.37
C PHE A 28 -0.24 -6.71 -9.16
N LYS A 29 0.46 -7.80 -8.81
CA LYS A 29 0.19 -9.10 -9.42
C LYS A 29 -1.26 -9.56 -9.20
N CYS A 30 -1.81 -9.31 -8.01
CA CYS A 30 -3.16 -9.72 -7.64
C CYS A 30 -4.14 -8.54 -7.49
N HIS A 31 -3.65 -7.30 -7.33
CA HIS A 31 -4.47 -6.10 -7.15
C HIS A 31 -4.09 -4.98 -8.13
N GLY A 32 -3.63 -5.35 -9.32
CA GLY A 32 -3.19 -4.43 -10.37
C GLY A 32 -4.07 -4.46 -11.63
N PRO A 33 -3.53 -4.02 -12.77
CA PRO A 33 -4.33 -3.77 -13.98
C PRO A 33 -4.86 -5.05 -14.64
N ASP A 34 -4.20 -6.19 -14.45
CA ASP A 34 -4.65 -7.47 -15.00
C ASP A 34 -5.98 -7.89 -14.36
N ALA A 35 -7.06 -7.93 -15.15
CA ALA A 35 -8.38 -8.32 -14.68
C ALA A 35 -8.50 -9.82 -14.39
N GLN A 36 -7.70 -10.67 -15.04
CA GLN A 36 -7.80 -12.12 -14.89
C GLN A 36 -7.16 -12.61 -13.59
N LEU A 37 -6.15 -11.89 -13.10
CA LEU A 37 -5.45 -12.19 -11.85
C LEU A 37 -6.01 -11.39 -10.65
N ARG A 38 -7.01 -10.53 -10.88
CA ARG A 38 -7.47 -9.56 -9.89
C ARG A 38 -8.28 -10.20 -8.78
N ALA A 39 -7.76 -10.14 -7.56
CA ALA A 39 -8.47 -10.54 -6.36
C ALA A 39 -9.37 -9.40 -5.86
N ALA A 40 -10.61 -9.74 -5.48
CA ALA A 40 -11.60 -8.85 -4.86
C ALA A 40 -11.91 -7.56 -5.64
N GLY A 41 -11.67 -7.54 -6.96
CA GLY A 41 -11.89 -6.36 -7.80
C GLY A 41 -10.99 -5.15 -7.49
N LEU A 42 -10.10 -5.25 -6.49
CA LEU A 42 -9.33 -4.14 -5.95
C LEU A 42 -8.19 -3.72 -6.89
N ARG A 43 -8.01 -2.40 -7.03
CA ARG A 43 -6.96 -1.77 -7.84
C ARG A 43 -6.11 -0.86 -6.95
N LEU A 44 -4.94 -1.33 -6.55
CA LEU A 44 -3.97 -0.55 -5.79
C LEU A 44 -3.08 0.33 -6.69
N ASP A 45 -3.08 0.08 -8.00
CA ASP A 45 -2.36 0.88 -8.99
C ASP A 45 -3.12 2.15 -9.41
N GLN A 46 -4.38 2.31 -8.99
CA GLN A 46 -5.20 3.50 -9.25
C GLN A 46 -5.60 4.16 -7.94
N SER A 47 -5.29 5.45 -7.77
CA SER A 47 -5.61 6.21 -6.55
C SER A 47 -7.08 6.15 -6.19
N ASP A 48 -7.96 6.39 -7.16
CA ASP A 48 -9.39 6.52 -6.93
C ASP A 48 -10.01 5.20 -6.45
N ALA A 49 -9.47 4.08 -6.93
CA ALA A 49 -9.89 2.75 -6.49
C ALA A 49 -9.24 2.34 -5.16
N ALA A 50 -8.00 2.74 -4.90
CA ALA A 50 -7.31 2.45 -3.65
C ALA A 50 -7.94 3.19 -2.45
N TYR A 51 -8.43 4.41 -2.66
CA TYR A 51 -9.16 5.21 -1.66
C TYR A 51 -10.67 5.00 -1.70
N GLY A 52 -11.17 4.37 -2.76
CA GLY A 52 -12.57 4.06 -2.96
C GLY A 52 -13.08 2.98 -2.01
N GLU A 53 -14.41 2.92 -1.89
CA GLU A 53 -15.08 1.82 -1.22
C GLU A 53 -15.06 0.59 -2.13
N ALA A 54 -14.59 -0.53 -1.60
CA ALA A 54 -14.65 -1.83 -2.27
C ALA A 54 -16.06 -2.40 -2.17
N GLU A 55 -16.34 -3.45 -2.95
CA GLU A 55 -17.63 -4.16 -2.91
C GLU A 55 -17.98 -4.72 -1.51
N SER A 56 -16.96 -4.92 -0.66
CA SER A 56 -17.13 -5.32 0.74
C SER A 56 -17.64 -4.21 1.67
N GLY A 57 -17.76 -2.96 1.18
CA GLY A 57 -18.06 -1.78 2.00
C GLY A 57 -16.84 -1.24 2.77
N LEU A 58 -15.65 -1.82 2.59
CA LEU A 58 -14.41 -1.38 3.23
C LEU A 58 -13.54 -0.58 2.26
N ARG A 59 -12.65 0.26 2.78
CA ARG A 59 -11.63 0.97 1.99
C ARG A 59 -10.27 0.32 2.17
N ALA A 60 -9.55 0.11 1.08
CA ALA A 60 -8.19 -0.41 1.14
C ALA A 60 -7.26 0.56 1.87
N ILE A 61 -7.33 1.86 1.53
CA ILE A 61 -6.55 2.91 2.15
C ILE A 61 -7.48 4.06 2.54
N VAL A 62 -7.42 4.48 3.81
CA VAL A 62 -8.07 5.69 4.32
C VAL A 62 -6.97 6.74 4.56
N PRO A 63 -6.93 7.82 3.77
CA PRO A 63 -5.90 8.84 3.91
C PRO A 63 -5.88 9.45 5.32
N GLY A 64 -4.72 9.39 5.99
CA GLY A 64 -4.54 9.92 7.34
C GLY A 64 -5.04 9.02 8.48
N ASP A 65 -5.63 7.86 8.18
CA ASP A 65 -6.14 6.93 9.18
C ASP A 65 -5.70 5.49 8.86
N ILE A 66 -4.63 5.09 9.54
CA ILE A 66 -4.01 3.77 9.37
C ILE A 66 -4.91 2.67 9.95
N ASP A 67 -5.59 2.93 11.06
CA ASP A 67 -6.40 1.95 11.78
C ASP A 67 -7.65 1.56 10.98
N GLN A 68 -8.18 2.51 10.20
CA GLN A 68 -9.32 2.29 9.31
C GLN A 68 -8.92 1.79 7.91
N SER A 69 -7.62 1.63 7.64
CA SER A 69 -7.11 1.14 6.35
C SER A 69 -7.01 -0.38 6.33
N GLU A 70 -7.86 -1.03 5.53
CA GLU A 70 -7.89 -2.49 5.43
C GLU A 70 -6.56 -3.08 4.94
N LEU A 71 -5.85 -2.37 4.05
CA LEU A 71 -4.52 -2.77 3.58
C LEU A 71 -3.58 -3.02 4.75
N VAL A 72 -3.53 -2.09 5.71
CA VAL A 72 -2.63 -2.17 6.87
C VAL A 72 -3.02 -3.34 7.75
N ARG A 73 -4.31 -3.47 8.06
CA ARG A 73 -4.84 -4.57 8.88
C ARG A 73 -4.40 -5.94 8.35
N ARG A 74 -4.43 -6.14 7.02
CA ARG A 74 -4.09 -7.44 6.42
C ARG A 74 -2.59 -7.69 6.35
N ILE A 75 -1.77 -6.71 5.98
CA ILE A 75 -0.31 -6.90 5.90
C ILE A 75 0.34 -7.06 7.29
N THR A 76 -0.30 -6.56 8.35
CA THR A 76 0.14 -6.74 9.74
C THR A 76 -0.58 -7.87 10.47
N SER A 77 -1.47 -8.61 9.81
CA SER A 77 -2.23 -9.69 10.43
C SER A 77 -1.32 -10.89 10.76
N ASN A 78 -1.56 -11.52 11.91
CA ASN A 78 -0.93 -12.81 12.27
C ASN A 78 -1.80 -14.02 11.90
N ASP A 79 -3.03 -13.77 11.45
CA ASP A 79 -3.98 -14.79 11.00
C ASP A 79 -3.79 -15.07 9.50
N ASP A 80 -3.53 -16.33 9.14
CA ASP A 80 -3.20 -16.73 7.76
C ASP A 80 -4.39 -16.60 6.80
N ASP A 81 -5.63 -16.74 7.30
CA ASP A 81 -6.83 -16.58 6.47
C ASP A 81 -7.09 -15.11 6.12
N THR A 82 -6.59 -14.20 6.95
CA THR A 82 -6.69 -12.75 6.80
C THR A 82 -5.49 -12.14 6.08
N ARG A 83 -4.30 -12.71 6.27
CA ARG A 83 -3.05 -12.13 5.79
C ARG A 83 -2.97 -12.18 4.26
N MET A 84 -2.58 -11.05 3.67
CA MET A 84 -2.24 -10.92 2.25
C MET A 84 -0.73 -11.06 2.06
#